data_AF-A0A0Q8AXC3-F1
#
_entry.id   AF-A0A0Q8AXC3-F1
#
_cell.length_a   1.000
_cell.length_b   1.000
_cell.length_c   1.000
_cell.angle_alpha   90.00
_cell.angle_beta   90.00
_cell.angle_gamma   90.00
#
_symmetry.space_group_name_H-M   'P 1'
#
loop_
_entity.id
_entity.type
_entity.pdbx_description
1 polymer ?
#
loop_
_entity_poly.entity_id
_entity_poly.type
_entity_poly.pdbx_seq_one_letter_code
_entity_poly.pdbx_strand_id
1 'polypeptide(L)'
;MPAAAAPSDRDRTLFWVVAVLGIPAAVIAWNWYGFAQWEAQTEQPKALSADNTMAGFGEMFGGIPLVLAHFVGLAVLLTLGWAAYGRQGLLRAVIAVAVASVIGIAIAQIGWGGELFELGINNTDPFVP
;
A
#
# COMPACT_ATOMS: atom_id res chain seq x y z
N MET A 1 17.17 -5.50 38.10
CA MET A 1 16.56 -5.70 36.76
C MET A 1 17.61 -6.36 35.89
N PRO A 2 17.38 -7.57 35.33
CA PRO A 2 18.35 -8.21 34.44
C PRO A 2 18.57 -7.33 33.20
N ALA A 3 19.83 -7.20 32.76
CA ALA A 3 20.16 -6.49 31.54
C ALA A 3 19.48 -7.17 30.34
N ALA A 4 18.79 -6.40 29.50
CA ALA A 4 18.19 -6.93 28.28
C ALA A 4 19.29 -7.55 27.40
N ALA A 5 19.05 -8.78 26.93
CA ALA A 5 19.96 -9.46 26.02
C ALA A 5 20.21 -8.59 24.78
N ALA A 6 21.48 -8.52 24.34
CA ALA A 6 21.83 -7.78 23.14
C ALA A 6 21.08 -8.39 21.92
N PRO A 7 20.53 -7.55 21.03
CA PRO A 7 19.79 -8.04 19.87
C PRO A 7 20.67 -8.91 18.97
N SER A 8 20.12 -10.03 18.49
CA SER A 8 20.88 -11.02 17.72
C SER A 8 21.02 -10.59 16.25
N ASP A 9 22.10 -11.00 15.57
CA ASP A 9 22.27 -10.74 14.13
C ASP A 9 21.17 -11.37 13.28
N ARG A 10 20.53 -12.43 13.81
CA ARG A 10 19.36 -13.06 13.20
C ARG A 10 18.18 -12.10 13.14
N ASP A 11 17.87 -11.37 14.21
CA ASP A 11 16.73 -10.45 14.26
C ASP A 11 16.91 -9.29 13.28
N ARG A 12 18.14 -8.78 13.19
CA ARG A 12 18.51 -7.73 12.23
C ARG A 12 18.36 -8.21 10.79
N THR A 13 18.81 -9.44 10.51
CA THR A 13 18.68 -10.07 9.19
C THR A 13 17.21 -10.25 8.83
N LEU A 14 16.39 -10.79 9.73
CA LEU A 14 14.96 -10.98 9.52
C LEU A 14 14.24 -9.65 9.24
N PHE A 15 14.55 -8.61 10.01
CA PHE A 15 13.99 -7.27 9.78
C PHE A 15 14.25 -6.80 8.35
N TRP A 16 15.50 -6.87 7.87
CA TRP A 16 15.84 -6.37 6.54
C TRP A 16 15.31 -7.25 5.42
N VAL A 17 15.28 -8.57 5.60
CA VAL A 17 14.65 -9.49 4.63
C VAL A 17 13.17 -9.14 4.46
N VAL A 18 12.43 -8.98 5.56
CA VAL A 18 11.01 -8.60 5.50
C VAL A 18 10.82 -7.21 4.93
N ALA A 19 11.68 -6.25 5.27
CA ALA A 19 11.64 -4.89 4.72
C ALA A 19 11.80 -4.89 3.19
N VAL A 20 12.75 -5.68 2.66
CA VAL A 20 12.97 -5.81 1.22
C VAL A 20 11.79 -6.50 0.54
N LEU A 21 11.21 -7.55 1.14
CA LEU A 21 9.99 -8.19 0.65
C LEU A 21 8.77 -7.24 0.68
N GLY A 22 8.80 -6.21 1.52
CA GLY A 22 7.82 -5.13 1.51
C GLY A 22 7.76 -4.36 0.19
N ILE A 23 8.86 -4.30 -0.58
CA ILE A 23 8.91 -3.60 -1.88
C ILE A 23 7.97 -4.24 -2.91
N PRO A 24 8.12 -5.53 -3.28
CA PRO A 24 7.19 -6.15 -4.22
C PRO A 24 5.75 -6.18 -3.68
N ALA A 25 5.56 -6.34 -2.37
CA ALA A 25 4.23 -6.25 -1.77
C ALA A 25 3.58 -4.87 -1.97
N ALA A 26 4.33 -3.79 -1.76
CA ALA A 26 3.86 -2.42 -2.00
C ALA A 26 3.56 -2.17 -3.48
N VAL A 27 4.41 -2.67 -4.39
CA VAL A 27 4.16 -2.59 -5.85
C VAL A 27 2.84 -3.27 -6.21
N ILE A 28 2.62 -4.49 -5.72
CA ILE A 28 1.38 -5.23 -5.98
C ILE A 28 0.18 -4.47 -5.42
N ALA A 29 0.26 -3.98 -4.18
CA ALA A 29 -0.84 -3.27 -3.54
C ALA A 29 -1.21 -1.97 -4.28
N TRP A 30 -0.22 -1.17 -4.71
CA TRP A 30 -0.47 0.05 -5.48
C TRP A 30 -1.03 -0.22 -6.88
N ASN A 31 -0.58 -1.29 -7.55
CA ASN A 31 -1.16 -1.69 -8.84
C ASN A 31 -2.58 -2.25 -8.68
N TRP A 32 -2.86 -2.97 -7.59
CA TRP A 32 -4.21 -3.42 -7.27
C TRP A 32 -5.16 -2.24 -7.03
N TYR A 33 -4.69 -1.18 -6.36
CA TYR A 33 -5.44 0.06 -6.22
C TYR A 33 -5.76 0.70 -7.59
N GLY A 34 -4.75 0.81 -8.47
CA GLY A 34 -4.96 1.30 -9.84
C GLY A 34 -5.98 0.46 -10.61
N PHE A 35 -5.92 -0.86 -10.49
CA PHE A 35 -6.87 -1.78 -11.13
C PHE A 35 -8.30 -1.58 -10.62
N ALA A 36 -8.48 -1.43 -9.31
CA ALA A 36 -9.80 -1.17 -8.73
C ALA A 36 -10.39 0.18 -9.17
N GLN A 37 -9.55 1.22 -9.30
CA GLN A 37 -10.00 2.52 -9.80
C GLN A 37 -10.35 2.46 -11.29
N TRP A 38 -9.54 1.77 -12.08
CA TRP A 38 -9.80 1.55 -13.50
C TRP A 38 -11.11 0.80 -13.73
N GLU A 39 -11.36 -0.27 -12.98
CA GLU A 39 -12.64 -1.01 -13.02
C GLU A 39 -13.83 -0.10 -12.68
N ALA A 40 -13.70 0.73 -11.63
CA ALA A 40 -14.75 1.68 -11.27
C ALA A 40 -15.10 2.62 -12.42
N GLN A 41 -14.09 3.14 -13.12
CA GLN A 41 -14.28 4.02 -14.27
C GLN A 41 -14.92 3.30 -15.46
N THR A 42 -14.45 2.09 -15.80
CA THR A 42 -14.95 1.38 -16.98
C THR A 42 -16.36 0.83 -16.79
N GLU A 43 -16.75 0.52 -15.55
CA GLU A 43 -18.09 0.02 -15.22
C GLU A 43 -19.11 1.13 -14.91
N GLN A 44 -18.66 2.37 -14.63
CA GLN A 44 -19.55 3.48 -14.28
C GLN A 44 -20.67 3.75 -15.30
N PRO A 45 -20.43 3.79 -16.63
CA PRO A 45 -21.51 4.02 -17.60
C PRO A 45 -22.59 2.92 -17.57
N LYS A 46 -22.18 1.68 -17.30
CA LYS A 46 -23.11 0.54 -17.19
C LYS A 46 -23.94 0.65 -15.91
N ALA A 47 -23.30 1.00 -14.80
CA ALA A 47 -23.99 1.25 -13.53
C ALA A 47 -25.03 2.38 -13.68
N LEU A 48 -24.67 3.49 -14.33
CA LEU A 48 -25.58 4.61 -14.59
C LEU A 48 -26.77 4.21 -15.47
N SER A 49 -26.55 3.37 -16.49
CA SER A 49 -27.65 2.86 -17.33
C SER A 49 -28.68 1.99 -16.58
N ALA A 50 -28.29 1.48 -15.41
CA ALA A 50 -29.11 0.68 -14.51
C ALA A 50 -29.58 1.46 -13.26
N ASP A 51 -29.52 2.80 -13.29
CA ASP A 51 -29.87 3.69 -12.16
C ASP A 51 -29.07 3.38 -10.87
N ASN A 52 -27.78 3.05 -11.04
CA ASN A 52 -26.84 2.69 -9.98
C ASN A 52 -25.50 3.47 -10.13
N THR A 53 -24.54 3.25 -9.24
CA THR A 53 -23.24 3.96 -9.23
C THR A 53 -22.08 3.07 -8.77
N MET A 54 -20.89 3.31 -9.32
CA MET A 54 -19.61 2.73 -8.88
C MET A 54 -18.86 3.64 -7.89
N ALA A 55 -19.48 4.73 -7.43
CA ALA A 55 -18.88 5.62 -6.44
C ALA A 55 -18.41 4.85 -5.20
N GLY A 56 -17.16 5.03 -4.80
CA GLY A 56 -16.56 4.34 -3.65
C GLY A 56 -16.02 2.93 -3.94
N PHE A 57 -16.21 2.39 -5.14
CA PHE A 57 -15.73 1.03 -5.48
C PHE A 57 -14.20 0.95 -5.41
N GLY A 58 -13.50 1.90 -6.04
CA GLY A 58 -12.03 1.93 -6.05
C GLY A 58 -11.45 2.11 -4.65
N GLU A 59 -12.07 2.91 -3.79
CA GLU A 59 -11.69 3.10 -2.39
C GLU A 59 -11.92 1.83 -1.57
N MET A 60 -13.06 1.16 -1.77
CA MET A 60 -13.42 -0.02 -0.99
C MET A 60 -12.61 -1.26 -1.39
N PHE A 61 -12.43 -1.50 -2.70
CA PHE A 61 -11.76 -2.70 -3.22
C PHE A 61 -10.29 -2.50 -3.57
N GLY A 62 -9.82 -1.26 -3.66
CA GLY A 62 -8.42 -0.91 -3.84
C GLY A 62 -7.83 -0.24 -2.60
N GLY A 63 -8.44 0.86 -2.15
CA GLY A 63 -7.93 1.72 -1.09
C GLY A 63 -7.83 1.02 0.27
N ILE A 64 -8.90 0.35 0.71
CA ILE A 64 -8.91 -0.39 1.98
C ILE A 64 -7.85 -1.52 1.96
N PRO A 65 -7.80 -2.41 0.95
CA PRO A 65 -6.74 -3.41 0.87
C PRO A 65 -5.32 -2.81 0.87
N LEU A 66 -5.10 -1.69 0.18
CA LEU A 66 -3.83 -0.97 0.17
C LEU A 66 -3.44 -0.51 1.58
N VAL A 67 -4.35 0.13 2.31
CA VAL A 67 -4.12 0.59 3.68
C VAL A 67 -3.86 -0.58 4.62
N LEU A 68 -4.63 -1.67 4.51
CA LEU A 68 -4.42 -2.89 5.28
C LEU A 68 -3.05 -3.51 5.02
N ALA A 69 -2.59 -3.56 3.77
CA ALA A 69 -1.26 -4.06 3.42
C ALA A 69 -0.15 -3.24 4.11
N HIS A 70 -0.29 -1.91 4.17
CA HIS A 70 0.64 -1.05 4.90
C HIS A 70 0.61 -1.27 6.40
N PHE A 71 -0.58 -1.42 7.00
CA PHE A 71 -0.70 -1.68 8.43
C PHE A 71 -0.13 -3.04 8.84
N VAL A 72 -0.36 -4.09 8.05
CA VAL A 72 0.23 -5.40 8.30
C VAL A 72 1.75 -5.34 8.16
N GLY A 73 2.26 -4.74 7.07
CA GLY A 73 3.70 -4.57 6.87
C GLY A 73 4.36 -3.77 8.00
N LEU A 74 3.73 -2.68 8.41
CA LEU A 74 4.20 -1.84 9.52
C LEU A 74 4.17 -2.61 10.85
N ALA A 75 3.08 -3.28 11.19
CA ALA A 75 2.97 -4.06 12.43
C ALA A 75 4.06 -5.14 12.52
N VAL A 76 4.31 -5.86 11.42
CA VAL A 76 5.38 -6.87 11.35
C VAL A 76 6.77 -6.23 11.51
N LEU A 77 7.02 -5.10 10.82
CA LEU A 77 8.33 -4.44 10.93
C LEU A 77 8.53 -3.74 12.28
N LEU A 78 7.47 -3.29 12.96
CA LEU A 78 7.56 -2.73 14.31
C LEU A 78 7.96 -3.81 15.33
N THR A 79 7.37 -5.01 15.25
CA THR A 79 7.74 -6.12 16.14
C THR A 79 9.17 -6.58 15.92
N LEU A 80 9.56 -6.80 14.65
CA LEU A 80 10.93 -7.17 14.28
C LEU A 80 11.94 -6.06 14.59
N GLY A 81 11.56 -4.80 14.32
CA GLY A 81 12.39 -3.64 14.57
C GLY A 81 12.65 -3.46 16.07
N TRP A 82 11.63 -3.62 16.91
CA TRP A 82 11.79 -3.58 18.36
C TRP A 82 12.72 -4.68 18.86
N ALA A 83 12.57 -5.92 18.37
CA ALA A 83 13.45 -7.03 18.72
C ALA A 83 14.90 -6.78 18.30
N ALA A 84 15.13 -6.23 17.10
CA ALA A 84 16.47 -6.04 16.52
C ALA A 84 17.20 -4.77 17.01
N TYR A 85 16.47 -3.71 17.33
CA TYR A 85 17.04 -2.37 17.55
C TYR A 85 16.38 -1.57 18.70
N GLY A 86 15.47 -2.18 19.46
CA GLY A 86 14.71 -1.51 20.52
C GLY A 86 13.92 -0.31 20.00
N ARG A 87 13.95 0.81 20.73
CA ARG A 87 13.23 2.05 20.36
C ARG A 87 13.61 2.59 18.97
N GLN A 88 14.88 2.46 18.57
CA GLN A 88 15.32 2.91 17.24
C GLN A 88 14.73 2.07 16.10
N GLY A 89 14.33 0.83 16.39
CA GLY A 89 13.69 -0.04 15.41
C GLY A 89 12.32 0.45 14.96
N LEU A 90 11.61 1.19 15.80
CA LEU A 90 10.31 1.77 15.46
C LEU A 90 10.44 2.77 14.30
N LEU A 91 11.43 3.67 14.39
CA LEU A 91 11.71 4.64 13.34
C LEU A 91 12.14 3.94 12.04
N ARG A 92 12.98 2.91 12.15
CA ARG A 92 13.44 2.12 11.00
C ARG A 92 12.30 1.39 10.30
N ALA A 93 11.35 0.84 11.06
CA ALA A 93 10.16 0.19 10.50
C ALA A 93 9.32 1.18 9.69
N VAL A 94 9.04 2.36 10.25
CA VAL A 94 8.29 3.42 9.56
C VAL A 94 9.01 3.85 8.27
N ILE A 95 10.33 4.08 8.34
CA ILE A 95 11.12 4.45 7.16
C ILE A 95 11.08 3.33 6.11
N ALA A 96 11.24 2.07 6.51
CA ALA A 96 11.22 0.94 5.58
C ALA A 96 9.87 0.82 4.83
N VAL A 97 8.75 0.94 5.54
CA VAL A 97 7.42 0.95 4.91
C VAL A 97 7.24 2.15 3.99
N ALA A 98 7.67 3.34 4.42
CA ALA A 98 7.59 4.54 3.60
C ALA A 98 8.40 4.41 2.31
N VAL A 99 9.64 3.91 2.38
CA VAL A 99 10.50 3.68 1.22
C VAL A 99 9.90 2.65 0.28
N ALA A 100 9.42 1.51 0.81
CA ALA A 100 8.75 0.50 0.00
C ALA A 100 7.50 1.06 -0.69
N SER A 101 6.71 1.87 0.02
CA SER A 101 5.51 2.53 -0.53
C SER A 101 5.87 3.51 -1.64
N VAL A 102 6.89 4.36 -1.45
CA VAL A 102 7.35 5.30 -2.49
C VAL A 102 7.80 4.56 -3.75
N ILE A 103 8.52 3.45 -3.60
CA ILE A 103 8.90 2.60 -4.74
C ILE A 103 7.66 2.00 -5.42
N GLY A 104 6.71 1.51 -4.62
CA GLY A 104 5.43 1.01 -5.11
C GLY A 104 4.64 2.05 -5.91
N ILE A 105 4.52 3.28 -5.39
CA ILE A 105 3.91 4.43 -6.07
C ILE A 105 4.63 4.70 -7.38
N ALA A 106 5.96 4.82 -7.36
CA ALA A 106 6.73 5.14 -8.56
C ALA A 106 6.51 4.10 -9.68
N ILE A 107 6.53 2.81 -9.33
CA ILE A 107 6.31 1.73 -10.29
C ILE A 107 4.86 1.71 -10.79
N ALA A 108 3.88 1.87 -9.90
CA ALA A 108 2.48 1.92 -10.29
C ALA A 108 2.21 3.16 -11.18
N GLN A 109 2.78 4.32 -10.85
CA GLN A 109 2.66 5.51 -11.69
C GLN A 109 3.18 5.27 -13.10
N ILE A 110 4.35 4.63 -13.26
CA ILE A 110 4.88 4.26 -14.57
C ILE A 110 3.94 3.27 -15.27
N GLY A 111 3.43 2.27 -14.55
CA GLY A 111 2.53 1.24 -15.09
C GLY A 111 1.18 1.78 -15.58
N TRP A 112 0.66 2.82 -14.94
CA TRP A 112 -0.61 3.47 -15.25
C TRP A 112 -0.44 4.79 -16.02
N GLY A 113 0.67 4.98 -16.72
CA GLY A 113 0.88 6.14 -17.61
C GLY A 113 0.95 7.49 -16.91
N GLY A 114 1.14 7.54 -15.58
CA GLY A 114 1.11 8.75 -14.76
C GLY A 114 -0.26 9.07 -14.17
N GLU A 115 -1.30 8.29 -14.50
CA GLU A 115 -2.68 8.61 -14.16
C GLU A 115 -3.17 7.91 -12.87
N LEU A 116 -2.30 7.21 -12.13
CA LEU A 116 -2.72 6.39 -10.97
C LEU A 116 -3.60 7.16 -9.97
N PHE A 117 -3.29 8.44 -9.72
CA PHE A 117 -4.06 9.30 -8.82
C PHE A 117 -5.20 10.04 -9.52
N GLU A 118 -5.16 10.16 -10.84
CA GLU A 118 -6.21 10.80 -11.64
C GLU A 118 -7.40 9.86 -11.89
N LEU A 119 -7.14 8.54 -11.92
CA LEU A 119 -8.17 7.50 -12.05
C LEU A 119 -9.27 7.63 -10.97
N GLY A 120 -8.90 8.00 -9.74
CA GLY A 120 -9.87 8.19 -8.65
C GLY A 120 -10.64 9.51 -8.72
N ILE A 121 -10.09 10.55 -9.35
CA ILE A 121 -10.65 11.91 -9.34
C ILE A 121 -11.73 12.07 -10.43
N ASN A 122 -11.47 11.51 -11.62
CA ASN A 122 -12.35 11.65 -12.78
C ASN A 122 -13.63 10.76 -12.70
N ASN A 123 -13.81 10.00 -11.62
CA ASN A 123 -15.02 9.21 -11.36
C ASN A 123 -16.29 10.06 -11.08
N THR A 124 -16.15 11.38 -10.99
CA THR A 124 -17.25 12.29 -10.64
C THR A 124 -17.89 12.99 -11.84
N ASP A 125 -17.32 12.87 -13.04
CA ASP A 125 -17.91 13.50 -14.21
C ASP A 125 -19.17 12.74 -14.66
N PRO A 126 -20.36 13.37 -14.61
CA PRO A 126 -21.56 12.74 -15.14
C PRO A 126 -21.37 12.53 -16.63
N PHE A 127 -21.67 11.31 -17.09
CA PHE A 127 -21.75 10.99 -18.51
C PHE A 127 -22.72 11.97 -19.18
N VAL A 128 -22.18 12.95 -19.93
CA VAL A 128 -22.98 13.82 -20.80
C VAL A 128 -22.99 13.13 -22.16
N PRO A 129 -24.16 12.69 -22.65
CA PRO A 129 -24.28 11.98 -23.93
C PRO A 129 -23.91 12.86 -25.13
#